data_AF-A0A5J4WNY1-F1
#
_entry.id   AF-A0A5J4WNY1-F1
#
_cell.length_a   1.000
_cell.length_b   1.000
_cell.length_c   1.000
_cell.angle_alpha   90.00
_cell.angle_beta   90.00
_cell.angle_gamma   90.00
#
_symmetry.space_group_name_H-M   'P 1'
#
loop_
_entity.id
_entity.type
_entity.pdbx_description
1 polymer ?
#
loop_
_entity_poly.entity_id
_entity_poly.type
_entity_poly.pdbx_seq_one_letter_code
_entity_poly.pdbx_strand_id
1 'polypeptide(L)'
;MTTKRTQRNLLGSIGANYGIFVISLLPFIIICEIIFGVSSTTRKYAWIVCFVLIGIDLIHVIVVVLNGVLVLRDKIVNLKSIKLKQPLRIIQISDIHVGSRSHSLLDKVVDRVNCLNGDIIAITGDLVDSKSVVYRNEKDLSSNEQLYPAMSSLAKLKAKYGVYFVMGNHDLMMGRDSVIKMISHFPNVRL
;
A
#
# COMPACT_ATOMS: atom_id res chain seq x y z
N MET A 1 31.03 -15.04 3.72
CA MET A 1 29.78 -15.18 4.49
C MET A 1 28.61 -14.79 3.59
N THR A 2 27.73 -15.75 3.32
CA THR A 2 26.69 -15.74 2.28
C THR A 2 25.42 -15.00 2.75
N THR A 3 25.12 -13.86 2.14
CA THR A 3 23.85 -13.15 2.35
C THR A 3 22.78 -13.70 1.41
N LYS A 4 21.77 -14.32 2.00
CA LYS A 4 20.59 -14.90 1.34
C LYS A 4 19.84 -13.84 0.53
N ARG A 5 19.70 -14.10 -0.76
CA ARG A 5 18.85 -13.38 -1.71
C ARG A 5 17.39 -13.70 -1.34
N THR A 6 16.68 -12.73 -0.77
CA THR A 6 15.25 -12.86 -0.49
C THR A 6 14.50 -12.52 -1.76
N GLN A 7 14.14 -13.53 -2.55
CA GLN A 7 13.09 -13.39 -3.57
C GLN A 7 11.76 -13.19 -2.84
N ARG A 8 11.22 -11.97 -2.88
CA ARG A 8 9.82 -11.73 -2.53
C ARG A 8 9.00 -12.03 -3.77
N ASN A 9 8.34 -13.19 -3.73
CA ASN A 9 7.39 -13.62 -4.74
C ASN A 9 6.14 -12.71 -4.71
N LEU A 10 5.64 -12.38 -5.89
CA LEU A 10 4.40 -11.65 -6.18
C LEU A 10 3.15 -12.26 -5.48
N LEU A 11 3.27 -13.48 -4.95
CA LEU A 11 2.29 -14.17 -4.10
C LEU A 11 2.11 -13.54 -2.70
N GLY A 12 3.01 -12.69 -2.23
CA GLY A 12 3.00 -12.15 -0.86
C GLY A 12 1.87 -11.17 -0.54
N SER A 13 1.39 -10.39 -1.51
CA SER A 13 0.30 -9.42 -1.26
C SER A 13 -1.10 -10.02 -1.47
N ILE A 14 -1.23 -10.99 -2.39
CA ILE A 14 -2.45 -11.78 -2.56
C ILE A 14 -2.61 -12.77 -1.39
N GLY A 15 -1.49 -13.38 -0.96
CA GLY A 15 -1.45 -14.37 0.12
C GLY A 15 -1.73 -13.79 1.51
N ALA A 16 -1.45 -12.51 1.77
CA ALA A 16 -1.79 -11.89 3.05
C ALA A 16 -3.32 -11.80 3.26
N ASN A 17 -4.07 -11.48 2.20
CA ASN A 17 -5.54 -11.41 2.27
C ASN A 17 -6.18 -12.81 2.16
N TYR A 18 -5.66 -13.69 1.31
CA TYR A 18 -6.16 -15.06 1.17
C TYR A 18 -5.86 -15.91 2.42
N GLY A 19 -4.70 -15.71 3.04
CA GLY A 19 -4.33 -16.37 4.30
C GLY A 19 -5.23 -15.96 5.46
N ILE A 20 -5.60 -14.68 5.56
CA ILE A 20 -6.56 -14.20 6.57
C ILE A 20 -7.93 -14.85 6.35
N PHE A 21 -8.40 -14.95 5.10
CA PHE A 21 -9.66 -15.61 4.75
C PHE A 21 -9.65 -17.12 5.08
N VAL A 22 -8.59 -17.84 4.71
CA VAL A 22 -8.49 -19.28 4.99
C VAL A 22 -8.39 -19.54 6.50
N ILE A 23 -7.65 -18.71 7.23
CA ILE A 23 -7.51 -18.81 8.69
C ILE A 23 -8.83 -18.42 9.40
N SER A 24 -9.58 -17.44 8.88
CA SER A 24 -10.90 -17.08 9.44
C SER A 24 -11.92 -18.20 9.27
N LEU A 25 -11.78 -19.05 8.24
CA LEU A 25 -12.63 -20.21 8.00
C LEU A 25 -12.36 -21.41 8.93
N LEU A 26 -11.15 -21.57 9.45
CA LEU A 26 -10.79 -22.69 10.33
C LEU A 26 -11.69 -22.86 11.58
N PRO A 27 -11.96 -21.81 12.39
CA PRO A 27 -12.86 -21.95 13.53
C PRO A 27 -14.29 -22.30 13.10
N PHE A 28 -14.74 -21.87 11.92
CA PHE A 28 -16.07 -22.22 11.40
C PHE A 28 -16.17 -23.69 11.01
N ILE A 29 -15.12 -24.26 10.41
CA ILE A 29 -15.05 -25.71 10.10
C ILE A 29 -15.14 -26.53 11.39
N ILE A 30 -14.41 -26.13 12.44
CA ILE A 30 -14.43 -26.80 13.75
C ILE A 30 -15.82 -26.70 14.40
N ILE A 31 -16.46 -25.52 14.35
CA ILE A 31 -17.82 -25.31 14.87
C ILE A 31 -18.83 -26.21 14.13
N CYS A 32 -18.74 -26.27 12.80
CA CYS A 32 -19.59 -27.14 11.99
C CYS A 32 -19.38 -28.62 12.34
N GLU A 33 -18.14 -29.07 12.49
CA GLU A 33 -17.81 -30.46 12.85
C GLU A 33 -18.37 -30.85 14.23
N ILE A 34 -18.25 -29.97 15.22
CA ILE A 34 -18.83 -30.17 16.56
C ILE A 34 -20.37 -30.19 16.49
N ILE A 35 -20.99 -29.22 15.82
CA ILE A 35 -22.45 -29.11 15.73
C ILE A 35 -23.08 -30.30 14.98
N PHE A 36 -22.44 -30.77 13.90
CA PHE A 36 -22.94 -31.90 13.11
C PHE A 36 -22.66 -33.26 13.75
N GLY A 37 -21.66 -33.33 14.63
CA GLY A 37 -21.34 -34.52 15.43
C GLY A 37 -22.28 -34.77 16.62
N VAL A 38 -23.02 -33.77 17.09
CA VAL A 38 -23.81 -33.86 18.34
C VAL A 38 -25.16 -34.59 18.17
N SER A 39 -25.97 -34.28 17.14
CA SER A 39 -27.26 -34.97 16.96
C SER A 39 -27.82 -34.89 15.53
N SER A 40 -28.73 -35.81 15.19
CA SER A 40 -29.48 -35.79 13.92
C SER A 40 -30.41 -34.58 13.80
N THR A 41 -30.94 -34.09 14.90
CA THR A 41 -31.78 -32.88 14.96
C THR A 41 -30.97 -31.63 14.62
N THR A 42 -29.73 -31.54 15.10
CA THR A 42 -28.85 -30.39 14.83
C THR A 42 -28.49 -30.31 13.34
N ARG A 43 -28.32 -31.45 12.66
CA ARG A 43 -28.09 -31.50 11.21
C ARG A 43 -29.22 -30.88 10.38
N LYS A 44 -30.47 -30.88 10.86
CA LYS A 44 -31.60 -30.26 10.15
C LYS A 44 -31.46 -28.73 10.01
N TYR A 45 -30.78 -28.10 10.97
CA TYR A 45 -30.56 -26.65 11.01
C TYR A 45 -29.16 -26.24 10.55
N ALA A 46 -28.36 -27.21 10.08
CA ALA A 46 -26.98 -27.01 9.64
C ALA A 46 -26.83 -25.88 8.61
N TRP A 47 -27.72 -25.82 7.63
CA TRP A 47 -27.69 -24.83 6.58
C TRP A 47 -27.86 -23.41 7.14
N ILE A 48 -28.72 -23.20 8.13
CA ILE A 48 -28.92 -21.88 8.78
C ILE A 48 -27.63 -21.42 9.44
N VAL A 49 -26.99 -22.32 10.20
CA VAL A 49 -25.70 -22.04 10.84
C VAL A 49 -24.66 -21.69 9.79
N CYS A 50 -24.51 -22.48 8.72
CA CYS A 50 -23.56 -22.18 7.64
C CYS A 50 -23.82 -20.81 7.00
N PHE A 51 -25.07 -20.44 6.69
CA PHE A 51 -25.38 -19.13 6.11
C PHE A 51 -25.04 -17.97 7.04
N VAL A 52 -25.32 -18.11 8.34
CA VAL A 52 -24.96 -17.10 9.34
C VAL A 52 -23.45 -16.92 9.42
N LEU A 53 -22.68 -18.01 9.45
CA LEU A 53 -21.22 -17.95 9.53
C LEU A 53 -20.59 -17.35 8.27
N ILE A 54 -21.09 -17.72 7.08
CA ILE A 54 -20.67 -17.11 5.80
C ILE A 54 -21.00 -15.61 5.80
N GLY A 55 -22.18 -15.22 6.29
CA GLY A 55 -22.56 -13.81 6.40
C GLY A 55 -21.62 -13.02 7.30
N ILE A 56 -21.26 -13.57 8.47
CA ILE A 56 -20.32 -12.94 9.41
C ILE A 56 -18.93 -12.80 8.77
N ASP A 57 -18.42 -13.84 8.12
CA ASP A 57 -17.11 -13.81 7.47
C ASP A 57 -17.08 -12.78 6.32
N LEU A 58 -18.12 -12.74 5.49
CA LEU A 58 -18.24 -11.74 4.43
C LEU A 58 -18.24 -10.32 4.99
N ILE A 59 -18.99 -10.06 6.06
CA ILE A 59 -19.01 -8.75 6.74
C ILE A 59 -17.61 -8.42 7.28
N HIS A 60 -16.94 -9.38 7.94
CA HIS A 60 -15.59 -9.19 8.46
C HIS A 60 -14.59 -8.85 7.34
N VAL A 61 -14.61 -9.59 6.23
CA VAL A 61 -13.77 -9.32 5.05
C VAL A 61 -14.04 -7.93 4.50
N ILE A 62 -15.31 -7.54 4.35
CA ILE A 62 -15.68 -6.20 3.88
C ILE A 62 -15.12 -5.13 4.83
N VAL A 63 -15.30 -5.28 6.14
CA VAL A 63 -14.80 -4.33 7.14
C VAL A 63 -13.27 -4.23 7.10
N VAL A 64 -12.56 -5.35 7.00
CA VAL A 64 -11.09 -5.37 6.92
C VAL A 64 -10.60 -4.71 5.64
N VAL A 65 -11.21 -5.00 4.50
CA VAL A 65 -10.85 -4.39 3.21
C VAL A 65 -11.11 -2.88 3.23
N LEU A 66 -12.27 -2.46 3.72
CA LEU A 66 -12.60 -1.03 3.84
C LEU A 66 -11.61 -0.33 4.79
N ASN A 67 -11.26 -0.94 5.92
CA ASN A 67 -10.25 -0.38 6.82
C ASN A 67 -8.87 -0.28 6.17
N GLY A 68 -8.43 -1.32 5.45
CA GLY A 68 -7.13 -1.36 4.79
C GLY A 68 -7.00 -0.39 3.62
N VAL A 69 -8.10 -0.14 2.89
CA VAL A 69 -8.11 0.75 1.72
C VAL A 69 -8.37 2.21 2.09
N LEU A 70 -9.23 2.46 3.09
CA LEU A 70 -9.70 3.83 3.39
C LEU A 70 -8.92 4.51 4.52
N VAL A 71 -8.28 3.77 5.42
CA VAL A 71 -7.66 4.33 6.62
C VAL A 71 -6.15 4.36 6.48
N LEU A 72 -5.61 5.57 6.28
CA LEU A 72 -4.18 5.84 6.44
C LEU A 72 -3.85 5.92 7.93
N ARG A 73 -2.85 5.15 8.37
CA ARG A 73 -2.39 5.13 9.76
C ARG A 73 -0.98 5.69 9.87
N ASP A 74 -0.78 6.57 10.83
CA ASP A 74 0.56 7.07 11.15
C ASP A 74 1.18 6.20 12.25
N LYS A 75 2.38 5.69 11.99
CA LYS A 75 3.17 4.99 13.00
C LYS A 75 4.33 5.89 13.42
N ILE A 76 4.31 6.34 14.68
CA ILE A 76 5.35 7.21 15.23
C ILE A 76 6.40 6.33 15.91
N VAL A 77 7.67 6.52 15.53
CA VAL A 77 8.82 5.86 16.16
C VAL A 77 9.77 6.95 16.66
N ASN A 78 10.04 6.95 17.98
CA ASN A 78 10.94 7.91 18.60
C ASN A 78 12.33 7.29 18.76
N LEU A 79 13.31 7.86 18.05
CA LEU A 79 14.70 7.44 18.12
C LEU A 79 15.55 8.52 18.80
N LYS A 80 16.46 8.11 19.69
CA LYS A 80 17.42 9.01 20.32
C LYS A 80 18.82 8.71 19.79
N SER A 81 19.58 9.74 19.47
CA SER A 81 20.96 9.61 19.01
C SER A 81 21.80 10.77 19.53
N ILE A 82 22.96 10.46 20.12
CA ILE A 82 23.95 11.48 20.56
C ILE A 82 24.48 12.30 19.38
N LYS A 83 24.35 11.80 18.14
CA LYS A 83 24.84 12.46 16.92
C LYS A 83 23.90 13.57 16.44
N LEU A 84 22.66 13.63 16.92
CA LEU A 84 21.69 14.65 16.52
C LEU A 84 21.80 15.88 17.43
N LYS A 85 22.14 17.03 16.85
CA LYS A 85 22.24 18.31 17.57
C LYS A 85 20.89 18.97 17.82
N GLN A 86 19.87 18.59 17.06
CA GLN A 86 18.50 19.12 17.15
C GLN A 86 17.49 18.01 16.81
N PRO A 87 16.23 18.13 17.26
CA PRO A 87 15.16 17.23 16.83
C PRO A 87 15.03 17.22 15.30
N LEU A 88 14.79 16.04 14.74
CA LEU A 88 14.58 15.85 13.31
C LEU A 88 13.38 14.94 13.10
N ARG A 89 12.39 15.41 12.35
CA ARG A 89 11.20 14.64 11.99
C ARG A 89 11.31 14.13 10.56
N ILE A 90 11.42 12.81 10.40
CA ILE A 90 11.45 12.15 9.10
C ILE A 90 10.11 11.46 8.90
N ILE A 91 9.45 11.77 7.78
CA ILE A 91 8.25 11.06 7.34
C ILE A 91 8.68 10.05 6.28
N GLN A 92 8.44 8.77 6.54
CA GLN A 92 8.73 7.71 5.58
C GLN A 92 7.42 7.22 4.95
N ILE A 93 7.39 7.13 3.63
CA ILE A 93 6.34 6.48 2.86
C ILE A 93 6.95 5.47 1.88
N SER A 94 6.23 4.41 1.56
CA SER A 94 6.68 3.30 0.71
C SER A 94 5.46 2.59 0.13
N ASP A 95 5.65 1.80 -0.93
CA ASP A 95 4.65 0.84 -1.42
C ASP A 95 3.29 1.50 -1.72
N ILE A 96 3.32 2.68 -2.35
CA ILE A 96 2.11 3.38 -2.76
C ILE A 96 1.47 2.67 -3.96
N HIS A 97 2.30 2.14 -4.87
CA HIS A 97 1.86 1.36 -6.04
C HIS A 97 0.82 2.08 -6.91
N VAL A 98 1.08 3.33 -7.29
CA VAL A 98 0.20 4.09 -8.21
C VAL A 98 0.13 3.37 -9.55
N GLY A 99 -1.08 3.07 -10.01
CA GLY A 99 -1.35 2.25 -11.19
C GLY A 99 -2.23 1.06 -10.85
N SER A 100 -1.75 0.15 -10.00
CA SER A 100 -2.59 -0.90 -9.40
C SER A 100 -3.46 -0.35 -8.27
N ARG A 101 -3.03 0.73 -7.61
CA ARG A 101 -3.86 1.56 -6.72
C ARG A 101 -4.22 2.89 -7.36
N SER A 102 -5.35 3.45 -6.92
CA SER A 102 -5.87 4.72 -7.40
C SER A 102 -4.92 5.88 -7.12
N HIS A 103 -4.79 6.83 -8.06
CA HIS A 103 -4.06 8.09 -7.83
C HIS A 103 -4.67 8.90 -6.67
N SER A 104 -5.96 8.75 -6.38
CA SER A 104 -6.60 9.37 -5.21
C SER A 104 -5.99 8.92 -3.87
N LEU A 105 -5.36 7.73 -3.83
CA LEU A 105 -4.60 7.30 -2.66
C LEU A 105 -3.34 8.15 -2.49
N LEU A 106 -2.63 8.45 -3.59
CA LEU A 106 -1.46 9.33 -3.54
C LEU A 106 -1.85 10.73 -3.04
N ASP A 107 -2.99 11.26 -3.52
CA ASP A 107 -3.51 12.56 -3.05
C ASP A 107 -3.70 12.57 -1.53
N LYS A 108 -4.42 11.56 -1.00
CA LYS A 108 -4.64 11.40 0.45
C LYS A 108 -3.35 11.24 1.24
N VAL A 109 -2.39 10.47 0.70
CA VAL A 109 -1.08 10.28 1.34
C VAL A 109 -0.32 11.60 1.39
N VAL A 110 -0.28 12.35 0.29
CA VAL A 110 0.41 13.66 0.23
C VAL A 110 -0.22 14.66 1.20
N ASP A 111 -1.55 14.75 1.24
CA ASP A 111 -2.26 15.63 2.16
C ASP A 111 -1.94 15.26 3.62
N ARG A 112 -1.97 13.96 3.95
CA ARG A 112 -1.63 13.48 5.30
C ARG A 112 -0.17 13.77 5.65
N VAL A 113 0.77 13.48 4.76
CA VAL A 113 2.22 13.71 4.95
C VAL A 113 2.51 15.18 5.21
N ASN A 114 1.88 16.08 4.44
CA ASN A 114 2.04 17.52 4.63
C ASN A 114 1.50 17.98 6.00
N CYS A 115 0.38 17.43 6.49
CA CYS A 115 -0.15 17.73 7.83
C CYS A 115 0.80 17.32 8.97
N LEU A 116 1.67 16.32 8.76
CA LEU A 116 2.63 15.86 9.76
C LEU A 116 3.82 16.82 9.96
N ASN A 117 3.97 17.81 9.06
CA ASN A 117 5.02 18.83 9.10
C ASN A 117 6.42 18.22 9.26
N GLY A 118 6.79 17.32 8.34
CA GLY A 118 8.09 16.66 8.32
C GLY A 118 9.24 17.59 7.93
N ASP A 119 10.41 17.40 8.53
CA ASP A 119 11.65 18.05 8.11
C ASP A 119 12.20 17.40 6.84
N ILE A 120 12.08 16.07 6.73
CA ILE A 120 12.47 15.27 5.57
C ILE A 120 11.30 14.35 5.22
N ILE A 121 11.04 14.17 3.92
CA ILE A 121 10.15 13.11 3.43
C ILE A 121 11.01 12.10 2.65
N ALA A 122 10.95 10.83 3.05
CA ALA A 122 11.66 9.73 2.40
C ALA A 122 10.63 8.79 1.76
N ILE A 123 10.65 8.72 0.43
CA ILE A 123 9.89 7.77 -0.38
C ILE A 123 10.81 6.56 -0.64
N THR A 124 10.58 5.46 0.07
CA THR A 124 11.52 4.32 0.11
C THR A 124 11.22 3.21 -0.89
N GLY A 125 10.63 3.57 -2.03
CA GLY A 125 10.38 2.66 -3.15
C GLY A 125 8.93 2.24 -3.34
N ASP A 126 8.71 1.54 -4.44
CA ASP A 126 7.43 1.00 -4.90
C ASP A 126 6.34 2.09 -4.98
N LEU A 127 6.71 3.18 -5.66
CA LEU A 127 5.84 4.32 -5.88
C LEU A 127 4.86 4.06 -7.03
N VAL A 128 5.32 3.41 -8.10
CA VAL A 128 4.54 3.15 -9.32
C VAL A 128 4.49 1.67 -9.68
N ASP A 129 3.36 1.23 -10.23
CA ASP A 129 3.12 -0.19 -10.57
C ASP A 129 2.46 -0.37 -11.95
N SER A 130 2.38 0.69 -12.76
CA SER A 130 1.85 0.61 -14.13
C SER A 130 2.67 1.42 -15.11
N LYS A 131 2.92 0.82 -16.29
CA LYS A 131 3.55 1.51 -17.41
C LYS A 131 2.73 2.71 -17.86
N SER A 132 1.40 2.66 -17.78
CA SER A 132 0.55 3.81 -18.15
C SER A 132 0.78 5.05 -17.27
N VAL A 133 1.37 4.89 -16.08
CA VAL A 133 1.69 5.98 -15.15
C VAL A 133 3.05 6.60 -15.46
N VAL A 134 4.01 5.80 -15.95
CA VAL A 134 5.42 6.21 -16.12
C VAL A 134 5.76 6.55 -17.58
N TYR A 135 5.10 5.91 -18.54
CA TYR A 135 5.35 6.14 -19.96
C TYR A 135 4.48 7.29 -20.48
N ARG A 136 5.12 8.15 -21.27
CA ARG A 136 4.48 9.26 -21.99
C ARG A 136 3.72 8.68 -23.18
N ASN A 137 2.46 9.10 -23.42
CA ASN A 137 1.89 8.94 -24.75
C ASN A 137 2.42 10.07 -25.64
N GLU A 138 2.94 9.73 -26.82
CA GLU A 138 3.39 10.72 -27.82
C GLU A 138 2.24 11.59 -28.35
N LYS A 139 0.98 11.18 -28.15
CA LYS A 139 -0.19 12.00 -28.49
C LYS A 139 -0.46 13.13 -27.49
N ASP A 140 0.12 13.11 -26.29
CA ASP A 140 -0.06 14.11 -25.23
C ASP A 140 0.89 15.32 -25.39
N LEU A 141 1.66 15.37 -26.49
CA LEU A 141 2.61 16.44 -26.81
C LEU A 141 1.94 17.69 -27.38
N SER A 142 0.67 17.63 -27.79
CA SER A 142 -0.04 18.73 -28.45
C SER A 142 -0.95 19.54 -27.52
N SER A 143 -1.17 19.09 -26.29
CA SER A 143 -2.01 19.74 -25.29
C SER A 143 -1.15 20.29 -24.15
N ASN A 144 -1.55 21.41 -23.55
CA ASN A 144 -0.98 21.94 -22.29
C ASN A 144 -1.29 21.02 -21.07
N GLU A 145 -1.45 19.72 -21.29
CA GLU A 145 -1.82 18.76 -20.26
C GLU A 145 -0.61 18.37 -19.40
N GLN A 146 -0.90 18.10 -18.14
CA GLN A 146 0.10 17.71 -17.16
C GLN A 146 0.70 16.35 -17.55
N LEU A 147 2.02 16.29 -17.74
CA LEU A 147 2.72 15.13 -18.32
C LEU A 147 2.56 13.82 -17.52
N TYR A 148 2.34 13.92 -16.21
CA TYR A 148 2.15 12.78 -15.30
C TYR A 148 0.97 13.05 -14.35
N PRO A 149 -0.27 13.02 -14.86
CA PRO A 149 -1.44 13.50 -14.10
C PRO A 149 -1.72 12.63 -12.86
N ALA A 150 -1.50 11.31 -12.97
CA ALA A 150 -1.62 10.36 -11.86
C ALA A 150 -0.58 10.57 -10.75
N MET A 151 0.51 11.30 -11.04
CA MET A 151 1.59 11.61 -10.09
C MET A 151 1.59 13.09 -9.67
N SER A 152 0.64 13.89 -10.16
CA SER A 152 0.60 15.35 -10.00
C SER A 152 0.74 15.82 -8.57
N SER A 153 0.17 15.09 -7.61
CA SER A 153 0.24 15.44 -6.19
C SER A 153 1.63 15.32 -5.58
N LEU A 154 2.60 14.63 -6.21
CA LEU A 154 4.00 14.68 -5.76
C LEU A 154 4.53 16.11 -5.70
N ALA A 155 4.12 16.99 -6.63
CA ALA A 155 4.52 18.40 -6.65
C ALA A 155 4.11 19.17 -5.39
N LYS A 156 3.12 18.67 -4.64
CA LYS A 156 2.59 19.31 -3.44
C LYS A 156 3.33 18.91 -2.16
N LEU A 157 4.22 17.91 -2.19
CA LEU A 157 4.99 17.49 -1.02
C LEU A 157 5.92 18.62 -0.56
N LYS A 158 5.85 18.95 0.73
CA LYS A 158 6.63 20.02 1.36
C LYS A 158 7.42 19.48 2.55
N ALA A 159 8.73 19.65 2.51
CA ALA A 159 9.64 19.30 3.60
C ALA A 159 10.79 20.31 3.66
N LYS A 160 11.21 20.66 4.87
CA LYS A 160 12.22 21.70 5.12
C LYS A 160 13.58 21.38 4.47
N TYR A 161 14.01 20.13 4.56
CA TYR A 161 15.29 19.66 4.04
C TYR A 161 15.15 18.86 2.74
N GLY A 162 13.91 18.70 2.25
CA GLY A 162 13.61 18.11 0.94
C GLY A 162 12.90 16.76 1.00
N VAL A 163 12.47 16.33 -0.18
CA VAL A 163 11.85 15.03 -0.44
C VAL A 163 12.85 14.17 -1.20
N TYR A 164 13.06 12.95 -0.74
CA TYR A 164 14.03 12.01 -1.31
C TYR A 164 13.32 10.73 -1.73
N PHE A 165 13.65 10.23 -2.91
CA PHE A 165 13.07 9.02 -3.48
C PHE A 165 14.17 8.04 -3.85
N VAL A 166 13.98 6.78 -3.45
CA VAL A 166 14.76 5.64 -3.94
C VAL A 166 13.83 4.67 -4.63
N MET A 167 14.29 4.05 -5.72
CA MET A 167 13.49 3.09 -6.47
C MET A 167 13.36 1.77 -5.70
N GLY A 168 12.14 1.25 -5.65
CA GLY A 168 11.84 -0.13 -5.28
C GLY A 168 11.90 -1.08 -6.48
N ASN A 169 11.49 -2.34 -6.27
CA ASN A 169 11.50 -3.33 -7.33
C ASN A 169 10.39 -3.10 -8.36
N HIS A 170 9.21 -2.64 -7.96
CA HIS A 170 8.14 -2.34 -8.90
C HIS A 170 8.49 -1.14 -9.77
N ASP A 171 9.11 -0.11 -9.20
CA ASP A 171 9.61 1.05 -9.96
C ASP A 171 10.63 0.59 -11.04
N LEU A 172 11.56 -0.29 -10.67
CA LEU A 172 12.54 -0.84 -11.62
C LEU A 172 11.88 -1.69 -12.71
N MET A 173 10.83 -2.45 -12.39
CA MET A 173 10.05 -3.22 -13.37
C MET A 173 9.33 -2.32 -14.38
N MET A 174 8.98 -1.10 -14.00
CA MET A 174 8.40 -0.09 -14.91
C MET A 174 9.44 0.59 -15.79
N GLY A 175 10.73 0.34 -15.57
CA GLY A 175 11.86 0.86 -16.34
C GLY A 175 12.54 2.03 -15.63
N ARG A 176 13.80 1.82 -15.24
CA ARG A 176 14.63 2.79 -14.51
C ARG A 176 14.62 4.17 -15.14
N ASP A 177 14.91 4.28 -16.43
CA ASP A 177 15.06 5.58 -17.10
C ASP A 177 13.71 6.31 -17.20
N SER A 178 12.62 5.56 -17.39
CA SER A 178 11.26 6.10 -17.40
C SER A 178 10.90 6.67 -16.03
N VAL A 179 11.22 5.96 -14.94
CA VAL A 179 10.98 6.43 -13.57
C VAL A 179 11.85 7.64 -13.23
N ILE A 180 13.14 7.62 -13.60
CA ILE A 180 14.03 8.78 -13.43
C ILE A 180 13.44 10.00 -14.14
N LYS A 181 13.05 9.84 -15.40
CA LYS A 181 12.44 10.92 -16.20
C LYS A 181 11.14 11.44 -15.57
N MET A 182 10.29 10.55 -15.06
CA MET A 182 9.06 10.91 -14.36
C MET A 182 9.34 11.70 -13.09
N ILE A 183 10.23 11.21 -12.22
CA ILE A 183 10.58 11.89 -10.96
C ILE A 183 11.27 13.23 -11.23
N SER A 184 12.10 13.31 -12.27
CA SER A 184 12.79 14.55 -12.66
C SER A 184 11.83 15.66 -13.13
N HIS A 185 10.57 15.31 -13.46
CA HIS A 185 9.51 16.28 -13.73
C HIS A 185 9.00 16.98 -12.46
N PHE A 186 9.26 16.41 -11.28
CA PHE A 186 8.86 16.94 -9.97
C PHE A 186 10.08 17.50 -9.24
N PRO A 187 10.45 18.78 -9.43
CA PRO A 187 11.72 19.34 -8.93
C PRO A 187 11.84 19.37 -7.40
N ASN A 188 10.72 19.20 -6.69
CA ASN A 188 10.70 19.09 -5.23
C ASN A 188 11.13 17.70 -4.72
N VAL A 189 11.21 16.68 -5.59
CA VAL A 189 11.61 15.30 -5.28
C VAL A 189 13.00 15.02 -5.84
N ARG A 190 13.91 14.55 -4.97
CA ARG A 190 15.31 14.26 -5.31
C ARG A 190 15.53 12.74 -5.38
N LEU A 191 16.27 12.30 -6.39
CA LEU A 191 16.79 10.94 -6.55
C LEU A 191 18.08 10.73 -5.74
#